data_AF-A0A9X4KN67-F1
#
_entry.id   AF-A0A9X4KN67-F1
#
_cell.length_a   1.000
_cell.length_b   1.000
_cell.length_c   1.000
_cell.angle_alpha   90.00
_cell.angle_beta   90.00
_cell.angle_gamma   90.00
#
_symmetry.space_group_name_H-M   'P 1'
#
loop_
_entity.id
_entity.type
_entity.pdbx_description
1 polymer ?
#
loop_
_entity_poly.entity_id
_entity_poly.type
_entity_poly.pdbx_seq_one_letter_code
_entity_poly.pdbx_strand_id
1 'polypeptide(L)'
;MATVFAGCSGGNGEAGASSEPAKSSTYASQSSSASASSSASPAGIDTSKKVHLQFYMLGNAPKDLPKVEAEINKMAQEDLNATVTFNFTTWTDWDQKYKLLLSTGQDVDLIFTADWTQYQQYAKKGAFLPLDDLLPTAAPGLSGFVPKDMWDAVKINGKIYTVPATYQEYVTNGFVWREDLRKKYNLPTPVDIPTFEAYMDGIKKNEPSLQPLAIGSDVRGSLSDTYLDVFRKKSRRSAIRHVRLLRQTGRNYLLLGIAGAARGSEAVQELGG
;
A
#
# COMPACT_ATOMS: atom_id res chain seq x y z
N MET A 1 -37.53 38.04 -11.31
CA MET A 1 -36.89 39.38 -11.16
C MET A 1 -35.74 39.25 -10.18
N ALA A 2 -34.75 40.13 -10.26
CA ALA A 2 -33.58 40.13 -9.39
C ALA A 2 -33.53 41.41 -8.56
N THR A 3 -33.04 41.30 -7.32
CA THR A 3 -32.61 42.45 -6.52
C THR A 3 -31.34 42.06 -5.76
N VAL A 4 -30.20 42.60 -6.21
CA VAL A 4 -28.90 42.51 -5.53
C VAL A 4 -28.37 43.94 -5.40
N PHE A 5 -28.21 44.41 -4.16
CA PHE A 5 -27.41 45.57 -3.72
C PHE A 5 -27.31 45.40 -2.18
N ALA A 6 -26.16 45.40 -1.49
CA ALA A 6 -24.97 46.26 -1.51
C ALA A 6 -25.30 47.74 -1.20
N GLY A 7 -24.62 48.43 -0.27
CA GLY A 7 -23.62 48.00 0.71
C GLY A 7 -22.67 49.14 1.15
N CYS A 8 -21.99 48.94 2.29
CA CYS A 8 -20.82 49.70 2.78
C CYS A 8 -21.02 51.12 3.41
N SER A 9 -20.15 51.42 4.38
CA SER A 9 -19.86 52.73 5.03
C SER A 9 -20.97 53.45 5.83
N GLY A 10 -20.67 54.20 6.90
CA GLY A 10 -19.42 54.30 7.68
C GLY A 10 -19.21 55.65 8.38
N GLY A 11 -18.85 55.63 9.67
CA GLY A 11 -18.23 56.78 10.38
C GLY A 11 -19.08 57.53 11.42
N ASN A 12 -18.58 57.54 12.66
CA ASN A 12 -18.78 58.48 13.78
C ASN A 12 -20.18 58.98 14.24
N GLY A 13 -20.42 58.81 15.54
CA GLY A 13 -21.39 59.56 16.36
C GLY A 13 -21.22 59.17 17.83
N GLU A 14 -20.73 60.07 18.69
CA GLU A 14 -20.17 59.72 20.01
C GLU A 14 -20.88 60.40 21.20
N ALA A 15 -21.18 59.60 22.22
CA ALA A 15 -21.45 59.97 23.61
C ALA A 15 -21.21 58.71 24.48
N GLY A 16 -20.70 58.74 25.72
CA GLY A 16 -20.46 59.87 26.63
C GLY A 16 -21.51 59.88 27.77
N ALA A 17 -21.20 59.56 29.04
CA ALA A 17 -19.93 59.09 29.59
C ALA A 17 -20.09 58.28 30.91
N SER A 18 -19.16 57.32 31.12
CA SER A 18 -18.50 56.90 32.37
C SER A 18 -19.23 56.82 33.74
N SER A 19 -19.11 55.67 34.41
CA SER A 19 -18.47 55.57 35.75
C SER A 19 -18.13 54.11 36.15
N GLU A 20 -16.91 53.90 36.62
CA GLU A 20 -16.36 52.67 37.24
C GLU A 20 -16.15 52.93 38.77
N PRO A 21 -15.56 52.06 39.66
CA PRO A 21 -14.56 50.98 39.47
C PRO A 21 -14.95 49.65 40.19
N ALA A 22 -14.13 48.62 40.44
CA ALA A 22 -12.70 48.31 40.30
C ALA A 22 -12.52 46.78 40.06
N LYS A 23 -11.35 46.15 39.80
CA LYS A 23 -9.97 46.36 40.31
C LYS A 23 -8.93 45.67 39.41
N SER A 24 -7.72 46.24 39.30
CA SER A 24 -6.49 45.62 38.72
C SER A 24 -5.77 44.74 39.77
N SER A 25 -4.72 43.93 39.54
CA SER A 25 -4.05 43.24 38.39
C SER A 25 -2.92 42.34 39.02
N THR A 26 -1.93 41.68 38.38
CA THR A 26 -1.39 41.58 37.00
C THR A 26 -0.64 40.22 36.80
N TYR A 27 0.10 40.05 35.70
CA TYR A 27 0.92 38.88 35.33
C TYR A 27 2.19 38.64 36.18
N ALA A 28 2.60 37.37 36.30
CA ALA A 28 4.01 36.95 36.23
C ALA A 28 4.13 35.46 35.84
N SER A 29 5.18 35.09 35.11
CA SER A 29 5.59 33.69 34.87
C SER A 29 7.01 33.49 35.42
N GLN A 30 7.27 32.36 36.08
CA GLN A 30 8.64 32.01 36.49
C GLN A 30 8.88 30.49 36.43
N SER A 31 10.09 30.11 36.05
CA SER A 31 10.56 28.72 35.95
C SER A 31 10.94 28.13 37.31
N SER A 32 10.83 26.81 37.44
CA SER A 32 11.48 26.01 38.48
C SER A 32 12.29 24.88 37.83
N SER A 33 13.42 24.49 38.43
CA SER A 33 14.28 23.43 37.91
C SER A 33 15.03 22.68 39.03
N ALA A 34 14.87 21.35 39.03
CA ALA A 34 15.69 20.34 39.72
C ALA A 34 15.26 18.97 39.15
N SER A 35 16.06 18.22 38.38
CA SER A 35 17.34 17.55 38.71
C SER A 35 17.19 16.22 39.45
N ALA A 36 17.15 15.11 38.71
CA ALA A 36 17.89 13.86 38.98
C ALA A 36 17.60 12.81 37.89
N SER A 37 18.57 11.94 37.59
CA SER A 37 18.44 10.90 36.56
C SER A 37 17.79 9.61 37.09
N SER A 38 16.94 9.00 36.28
CA SER A 38 17.03 7.55 36.04
C SER A 38 16.75 7.29 34.55
N SER A 39 17.46 6.31 33.98
CA SER A 39 17.28 5.92 32.58
C SER A 39 16.02 5.08 32.43
N ALA A 40 14.93 5.68 31.99
CA ALA A 40 13.75 4.93 31.58
C ALA A 40 14.09 4.08 30.34
N SER A 41 14.17 2.76 30.52
CA SER A 41 13.88 1.82 29.43
C SER A 41 12.47 2.14 28.88
N PRO A 42 12.19 1.85 27.59
CA PRO A 42 10.93 2.25 26.96
C PRO A 42 9.73 1.84 27.82
N ALA A 43 8.85 2.79 28.12
CA ALA A 43 7.62 2.50 28.82
C ALA A 43 6.77 1.56 27.95
N GLY A 44 6.60 0.32 28.41
CA GLY A 44 5.75 -0.66 27.72
C GLY A 44 4.34 -0.11 27.57
N ILE A 45 3.72 -0.37 26.42
CA ILE A 45 2.34 0.07 26.16
C ILE A 45 1.40 -0.63 27.14
N ASP A 46 0.50 0.13 27.75
CA ASP A 46 -0.50 -0.40 28.69
C ASP A 46 -1.55 -1.25 27.97
N THR A 47 -1.38 -2.56 28.01
CA THR A 47 -2.33 -3.58 27.50
C THR A 47 -3.31 -4.05 28.59
N SER A 48 -3.39 -3.39 29.75
CA SER A 48 -4.26 -3.81 30.86
C SER A 48 -5.77 -3.75 30.52
N LYS A 49 -6.16 -2.97 29.51
CA LYS A 49 -7.54 -2.84 29.05
C LYS A 49 -7.77 -3.66 27.79
N LYS A 50 -8.86 -4.42 27.75
CA LYS A 50 -9.29 -5.08 26.52
C LYS A 50 -9.75 -4.06 25.49
N VAL A 51 -9.23 -4.18 24.27
CA VAL A 51 -9.59 -3.33 23.11
C VAL A 51 -10.07 -4.19 21.93
N HIS A 52 -10.90 -3.60 21.07
CA HIS A 52 -11.34 -4.20 19.81
C HIS A 52 -10.90 -3.29 18.66
N LEU A 53 -10.23 -3.87 17.66
CA LEU A 53 -9.55 -3.16 16.58
C LEU A 53 -10.19 -3.48 15.22
N GLN A 54 -10.40 -2.45 14.41
CA GLN A 54 -11.10 -2.52 13.13
C GLN A 54 -10.11 -2.35 11.97
N PHE A 55 -9.78 -3.46 11.30
CA PHE A 55 -8.79 -3.50 10.23
C PHE A 55 -9.47 -3.59 8.85
N TYR A 56 -9.35 -2.55 8.02
CA TYR A 56 -9.99 -2.49 6.70
C TYR A 56 -9.06 -2.93 5.57
N MET A 57 -9.41 -4.00 4.87
CA MET A 57 -8.56 -4.70 3.90
C MET A 57 -9.13 -4.67 2.48
N LEU A 58 -8.25 -4.49 1.49
CA LEU A 58 -8.61 -4.48 0.07
C LEU A 58 -8.76 -5.91 -0.49
N GLY A 59 -9.83 -6.11 -1.26
CA GLY A 59 -10.10 -7.33 -2.01
C GLY A 59 -11.23 -8.17 -1.44
N ASN A 60 -11.46 -9.33 -2.04
CA ASN A 60 -12.49 -10.28 -1.58
C ASN A 60 -11.98 -11.04 -0.36
N ALA A 61 -12.81 -11.18 0.67
CA ALA A 61 -12.48 -11.93 1.89
C ALA A 61 -12.01 -13.36 1.57
N PRO A 62 -10.90 -13.84 2.16
CA PRO A 62 -10.49 -15.24 2.05
C PRO A 62 -11.56 -16.20 2.60
N LYS A 63 -11.77 -17.35 1.95
CA LYS A 63 -12.76 -18.34 2.40
C LYS A 63 -12.49 -18.87 3.82
N ASP A 64 -11.22 -18.93 4.21
CA ASP A 64 -10.77 -19.38 5.53
C ASP A 64 -10.58 -18.22 6.53
N LEU A 65 -11.02 -17.00 6.20
CA LEU A 65 -10.87 -15.82 7.07
C LEU A 65 -11.32 -16.06 8.52
N PRO A 66 -12.46 -16.72 8.82
CA PRO A 66 -12.85 -16.97 10.21
C PRO A 66 -11.85 -17.81 11.02
N LYS A 67 -11.05 -18.65 10.37
CA LYS A 67 -9.98 -19.43 11.04
C LYS A 67 -8.75 -18.57 11.30
N VAL A 68 -8.40 -17.72 10.32
CA VAL A 68 -7.26 -16.79 10.40
C VAL A 68 -7.52 -15.72 11.46
N GLU A 69 -8.72 -15.13 11.46
CA GLU A 69 -9.16 -14.15 12.45
C GLU A 69 -9.25 -14.77 13.85
N ALA A 70 -9.71 -16.02 14.00
CA ALA A 70 -9.71 -16.70 15.30
C ALA A 70 -8.31 -16.93 15.88
N GLU A 71 -7.33 -17.38 15.08
CA GLU A 71 -5.97 -17.59 15.58
C GLU A 71 -5.24 -16.26 15.83
N ILE A 72 -5.43 -15.24 14.97
CA ILE A 72 -4.93 -13.88 15.22
C ILE A 72 -5.52 -13.31 16.51
N ASN A 73 -6.82 -13.49 16.75
CA ASN A 73 -7.49 -12.99 17.94
C ASN A 73 -7.10 -13.73 19.21
N LYS A 74 -6.70 -15.00 19.11
CA LYS A 74 -6.06 -15.71 20.22
C LYS A 74 -4.71 -15.07 20.55
N MET A 75 -3.81 -14.93 19.56
CA MET A 75 -2.49 -14.33 19.77
C MET A 75 -2.60 -12.88 20.30
N ALA A 76 -3.44 -12.05 19.69
CA ALA A 76 -3.66 -10.67 20.12
C ALA A 76 -4.30 -10.57 21.53
N GLN A 77 -5.12 -11.55 21.93
CA GLN A 77 -5.72 -11.60 23.27
C GLN A 77 -4.70 -12.08 24.33
N GLU A 78 -3.76 -12.96 23.95
CA GLU A 78 -2.68 -13.45 24.81
C GLU A 78 -1.57 -12.39 24.99
N ASP A 79 -1.12 -11.74 23.92
CA ASP A 79 0.01 -10.78 23.94
C ASP A 79 -0.40 -9.33 24.24
N LEU A 80 -1.54 -8.88 23.70
CA LEU A 80 -1.93 -7.45 23.65
C LEU A 80 -3.27 -7.15 24.33
N ASN A 81 -3.94 -8.15 24.89
CA ASN A 81 -5.32 -8.07 25.40
C ASN A 81 -6.34 -7.57 24.34
N ALA A 82 -6.02 -7.71 23.05
CA ALA A 82 -6.75 -7.13 21.94
C ALA A 82 -7.50 -8.19 21.12
N THR A 83 -8.53 -7.76 20.39
CA THR A 83 -9.19 -8.57 19.36
C THR A 83 -9.38 -7.74 18.10
N VAL A 84 -9.16 -8.33 16.92
CA VAL A 84 -9.22 -7.69 15.61
C VAL A 84 -10.41 -8.21 14.81
N THR A 85 -11.05 -7.34 14.03
CA THR A 85 -12.02 -7.74 13.00
C THR A 85 -11.57 -7.22 11.62
N PHE A 86 -11.51 -8.13 10.64
CA PHE A 86 -11.01 -7.84 9.29
C PHE A 86 -12.14 -7.49 8.32
N ASN A 87 -12.32 -6.19 8.10
CA ASN A 87 -13.33 -5.60 7.25
C ASN A 87 -12.86 -5.55 5.78
N PHE A 88 -13.07 -6.63 5.03
CA PHE A 88 -12.75 -6.68 3.60
C PHE A 88 -13.73 -5.85 2.74
N THR A 89 -13.27 -5.31 1.60
CA THR A 89 -14.11 -4.63 0.61
C THR A 89 -13.52 -4.78 -0.80
N THR A 90 -14.37 -4.95 -1.82
CA THR A 90 -13.94 -5.31 -3.18
C THR A 90 -13.13 -4.20 -3.86
N TRP A 91 -12.36 -4.56 -4.90
CA TRP A 91 -11.62 -3.60 -5.73
C TRP A 91 -12.51 -2.54 -6.41
N THR A 92 -13.78 -2.87 -6.68
CA THR A 92 -14.74 -1.94 -7.29
C THR A 92 -15.20 -0.87 -6.29
N ASP A 93 -15.47 -1.29 -5.04
CA ASP A 93 -16.07 -0.44 -4.02
C ASP A 93 -15.01 0.31 -3.18
N TRP A 94 -13.73 -0.11 -3.28
CA TRP A 94 -12.66 0.34 -2.39
C TRP A 94 -12.46 1.85 -2.35
N ASP A 95 -12.44 2.52 -3.50
CA ASP A 95 -12.23 3.97 -3.57
C ASP A 95 -13.31 4.75 -2.80
N GLN A 96 -14.59 4.37 -2.98
CA GLN A 96 -15.71 4.97 -2.27
C GLN A 96 -15.67 4.65 -0.77
N LYS A 97 -15.38 3.38 -0.43
CA LYS A 97 -15.25 2.90 0.96
C LYS A 97 -14.13 3.63 1.71
N TYR A 98 -12.94 3.70 1.14
CA TYR A 98 -11.76 4.35 1.69
C TYR A 98 -12.01 5.86 1.92
N LYS A 99 -12.60 6.55 0.94
CA LYS A 99 -13.00 7.96 1.06
C LYS A 99 -14.04 8.17 2.16
N LEU A 100 -15.04 7.29 2.26
CA LEU A 100 -16.05 7.36 3.31
C LEU A 100 -15.42 7.19 4.70
N LEU A 101 -14.62 6.14 4.91
CA LEU A 101 -13.96 5.83 6.18
C LEU A 101 -13.12 7.00 6.69
N LEU A 102 -12.22 7.54 5.85
CA LEU A 102 -11.35 8.66 6.23
C LEU A 102 -12.08 10.00 6.40
N SER A 103 -13.35 10.12 5.98
CA SER A 103 -14.15 11.35 6.09
C SER A 103 -15.19 11.31 7.21
N THR A 104 -15.60 10.12 7.65
CA THR A 104 -16.73 9.94 8.59
C THR A 104 -16.30 9.78 10.04
N GLY A 105 -15.01 9.51 10.32
CA GLY A 105 -14.54 9.28 11.68
C GLY A 105 -15.11 8.01 12.31
N GLN A 106 -15.41 6.98 11.49
CA GLN A 106 -15.68 5.64 11.99
C GLN A 106 -14.43 5.06 12.65
N ASP A 107 -14.61 4.12 13.57
CA ASP A 107 -13.51 3.41 14.24
C ASP A 107 -12.70 2.60 13.21
N VAL A 108 -11.49 3.10 12.91
CA VAL A 108 -10.56 2.55 11.91
C VAL A 108 -9.15 2.60 12.48
N ASP A 109 -8.71 1.51 13.09
CA ASP A 109 -7.36 1.39 13.67
C ASP A 109 -6.29 1.13 12.60
N LEU A 110 -6.66 0.42 11.53
CA LEU A 110 -5.78 0.13 10.40
C LEU A 110 -6.59 0.07 9.10
N ILE A 111 -6.05 0.65 8.03
CA ILE A 111 -6.64 0.59 6.69
C ILE A 111 -5.54 0.33 5.65
N PHE A 112 -5.82 -0.56 4.70
CA PHE A 112 -4.95 -0.77 3.53
C PHE A 112 -4.79 0.56 2.76
N THR A 113 -3.59 0.84 2.26
CA THR A 113 -3.33 2.09 1.52
C THR A 113 -2.24 1.90 0.47
N ALA A 114 -2.29 2.73 -0.57
CA ALA A 114 -1.35 2.71 -1.70
C ALA A 114 -1.24 4.10 -2.34
N ASP A 115 -0.27 4.30 -3.22
CA ASP A 115 -0.11 5.56 -3.98
C ASP A 115 -1.42 5.96 -4.70
N TRP A 116 -2.05 5.00 -5.37
CA TRP A 116 -3.31 5.19 -6.10
C TRP A 116 -4.54 5.43 -5.21
N THR A 117 -4.50 5.18 -3.89
CA THR A 117 -5.55 5.64 -2.95
C THR A 117 -5.36 7.11 -2.55
N GLN A 118 -4.49 7.85 -3.25
CA GLN A 118 -4.11 9.24 -2.98
C GLN A 118 -3.55 9.43 -1.56
N TYR A 119 -2.95 8.37 -1.02
CA TYR A 119 -2.52 8.22 0.38
C TYR A 119 -1.80 9.46 0.94
N GLN A 120 -0.83 10.00 0.20
CA GLN A 120 -0.01 11.12 0.66
C GLN A 120 -0.79 12.43 0.76
N GLN A 121 -1.92 12.56 0.05
CA GLN A 121 -2.83 13.70 0.20
C GLN A 121 -3.67 13.60 1.48
N TYR A 122 -4.05 12.39 1.88
CA TYR A 122 -4.78 12.13 3.12
C TYR A 122 -3.89 12.26 4.35
N ALA A 123 -2.65 11.76 4.31
CA ALA A 123 -1.65 11.99 5.36
C ALA A 123 -1.39 13.49 5.59
N LYS A 124 -1.21 14.27 4.52
CA LYS A 124 -1.04 15.74 4.60
C LYS A 124 -2.28 16.50 5.12
N LYS A 125 -3.46 15.87 5.12
CA LYS A 125 -4.70 16.39 5.72
C LYS A 125 -4.90 15.94 7.18
N GLY A 126 -3.98 15.17 7.75
CA GLY A 126 -4.08 14.66 9.12
C GLY A 126 -4.97 13.43 9.28
N ALA A 127 -5.33 12.73 8.20
CA ALA A 127 -6.18 11.53 8.26
C ALA A 127 -5.44 10.26 8.77
N PHE A 128 -4.15 10.36 9.08
CA PHE A 128 -3.33 9.27 9.61
C PHE A 128 -2.46 9.76 10.77
N LEU A 129 -2.31 8.92 11.79
CA LEU A 129 -1.40 9.15 12.91
C LEU A 129 0.06 9.00 12.45
N PRO A 130 0.98 9.93 12.79
CA PRO A 130 2.40 9.72 12.56
C PRO A 130 2.93 8.62 13.49
N LEU A 131 3.71 7.70 12.94
CA LEU A 131 4.16 6.49 13.60
C LEU A 131 5.60 6.60 14.15
N ASP A 132 6.29 7.72 13.92
CA ASP A 132 7.71 7.92 14.23
C ASP A 132 8.04 7.62 15.70
N ASP A 133 7.20 8.11 16.61
CA ASP A 133 7.37 8.00 18.06
C ASP A 133 6.84 6.65 18.60
N LEU A 134 5.95 5.99 17.85
CA LEU A 134 5.35 4.71 18.22
C LEU A 134 6.20 3.52 17.79
N LEU A 135 6.70 3.49 16.55
CA LEU A 135 7.40 2.34 15.97
C LEU A 135 8.53 1.78 16.86
N PRO A 136 9.44 2.59 17.45
CA PRO A 136 10.53 2.09 18.30
C PRO A 136 10.05 1.40 19.59
N THR A 137 8.88 1.77 20.10
CA THR A 137 8.35 1.32 21.40
C THR A 137 7.30 0.23 21.23
N ALA A 138 6.37 0.42 20.30
CA ALA A 138 5.26 -0.49 20.00
C ALA A 138 5.68 -1.70 19.16
N ALA A 139 6.62 -1.50 18.22
CA ALA A 139 6.94 -2.49 17.20
C ALA A 139 8.44 -2.53 16.85
N PRO A 140 9.36 -2.65 17.83
CA PRO A 140 10.81 -2.65 17.58
C PRO A 140 11.25 -3.77 16.61
N GLY A 141 10.59 -4.93 16.65
CA GLY A 141 10.82 -6.02 15.69
C GLY A 141 10.45 -5.65 14.24
N LEU A 142 9.37 -4.90 14.04
CA LEU A 142 8.97 -4.37 12.73
C LEU A 142 9.95 -3.28 12.26
N SER A 143 10.34 -2.37 13.15
CA SER A 143 11.31 -1.32 12.88
C SER A 143 12.65 -1.87 12.38
N GLY A 144 13.13 -2.97 12.97
CA GLY A 144 14.36 -3.66 12.57
C GLY A 144 14.21 -4.61 11.37
N PHE A 145 13.00 -5.08 11.05
CA PHE A 145 12.72 -5.93 9.90
C PHE A 145 12.64 -5.15 8.58
N VAL A 146 12.05 -3.96 8.61
CA VAL A 146 11.87 -3.11 7.42
C VAL A 146 13.18 -2.39 7.06
N PRO A 147 13.67 -2.49 5.81
CA PRO A 147 14.86 -1.77 5.35
C PRO A 147 14.77 -0.24 5.48
N LYS A 148 15.90 0.41 5.80
CA LYS A 148 15.98 1.86 6.04
C LYS A 148 15.54 2.68 4.81
N ASP A 149 15.91 2.25 3.61
CA ASP A 149 15.51 2.87 2.34
C ASP A 149 13.99 2.83 2.14
N MET A 150 13.32 1.75 2.55
CA MET A 150 11.85 1.68 2.55
C MET A 150 11.23 2.63 3.59
N TRP A 151 11.81 2.73 4.80
CA TRP A 151 11.37 3.71 5.80
C TRP A 151 11.58 5.17 5.35
N ASP A 152 12.64 5.46 4.60
CA ASP A 152 12.87 6.80 4.04
C ASP A 152 11.93 7.10 2.87
N ALA A 153 11.62 6.10 2.03
CA ALA A 153 10.72 6.25 0.88
C ALA A 153 9.26 6.53 1.25
N VAL A 154 8.77 6.06 2.40
CA VAL A 154 7.39 6.32 2.87
C VAL A 154 7.23 7.64 3.65
N LYS A 155 8.28 8.42 3.85
CA LYS A 155 8.20 9.67 4.63
C LYS A 155 7.46 10.77 3.89
N ILE A 156 6.50 11.36 4.59
CA ILE A 156 5.72 12.50 4.12
C ILE A 156 6.03 13.67 5.05
N ASN A 157 6.56 14.75 4.49
CA ASN A 157 7.03 15.91 5.25
C ASN A 157 8.02 15.54 6.39
N GLY A 158 8.81 14.48 6.20
CA GLY A 158 9.77 13.96 7.19
C GLY A 158 9.23 12.91 8.17
N LYS A 159 7.92 12.67 8.21
CA LYS A 159 7.26 11.74 9.14
C LYS A 159 6.76 10.46 8.46
N ILE A 160 6.81 9.35 9.18
CA ILE A 160 6.29 8.04 8.75
C ILE A 160 4.81 7.95 9.13
N TYR A 161 3.94 7.62 8.17
CA TYR A 161 2.49 7.50 8.37
C TYR A 161 1.93 6.14 7.88
N THR A 162 2.80 5.18 7.52
CA THR A 162 2.43 3.84 7.03
C THR A 162 3.60 2.88 7.21
N VAL A 163 3.30 1.58 7.16
CA VAL A 163 4.29 0.50 7.15
C VAL A 163 4.48 0.04 5.70
N PRO A 164 5.69 0.14 5.10
CA PRO A 164 5.92 -0.33 3.74
C PRO A 164 5.85 -1.86 3.68
N ALA A 165 5.27 -2.38 2.60
CA ALA A 165 5.33 -3.80 2.31
C ALA A 165 6.72 -4.16 1.75
N THR A 166 7.42 -5.10 2.39
CA THR A 166 8.81 -5.43 2.07
C THR A 166 8.99 -6.46 0.94
N TYR A 167 7.89 -6.90 0.30
CA TYR A 167 7.97 -7.81 -0.85
C TYR A 167 8.37 -7.06 -2.13
N GLN A 168 9.24 -7.67 -2.95
CA GLN A 168 9.63 -7.08 -4.22
C GLN A 168 8.53 -7.26 -5.27
N GLU A 169 7.83 -6.17 -5.61
CA GLU A 169 6.89 -6.15 -6.72
C GLU A 169 7.50 -5.48 -7.97
N TYR A 170 7.70 -6.27 -9.02
CA TYR A 170 8.22 -5.78 -10.30
C TYR A 170 7.06 -5.27 -11.17
N VAL A 171 6.60 -4.04 -10.91
CA VAL A 171 5.56 -3.37 -11.72
C VAL A 171 6.17 -2.90 -13.06
N THR A 172 6.35 -3.84 -13.99
CA THR A 172 6.84 -3.53 -15.35
C THR A 172 5.71 -2.96 -16.20
N ASN A 173 5.63 -1.64 -16.31
CA ASN A 173 4.76 -0.96 -17.27
C ASN A 173 5.25 -1.25 -18.71
N GLY A 174 4.40 -1.87 -19.53
CA GLY A 174 4.73 -2.21 -20.91
C GLY A 174 3.60 -2.99 -21.60
N PHE A 175 3.69 -3.15 -22.92
CA PHE A 175 2.68 -3.87 -23.70
C PHE A 175 2.85 -5.39 -23.61
N VAL A 176 1.74 -6.12 -23.52
CA VAL A 176 1.70 -7.58 -23.68
C VAL A 176 0.76 -7.91 -24.82
N TRP A 177 1.28 -8.56 -25.87
CA TRP A 177 0.55 -8.84 -27.11
C TRP A 177 0.51 -10.34 -27.45
N ARG A 178 -0.33 -10.70 -28.42
CA ARG A 178 -0.43 -12.06 -28.96
C ARG A 178 0.56 -12.23 -30.10
N GLU A 179 1.76 -12.72 -29.79
CA GLU A 179 2.86 -12.93 -30.75
C GLU A 179 2.47 -13.86 -31.93
N ASP A 180 1.54 -14.80 -31.69
CA ASP A 180 0.96 -15.65 -32.73
C ASP A 180 0.07 -14.85 -33.71
N LEU A 181 -0.79 -13.95 -33.21
CA LEU A 181 -1.59 -13.07 -34.06
C LEU A 181 -0.72 -12.04 -34.78
N ARG A 182 0.31 -11.51 -34.09
CA ARG A 182 1.31 -10.60 -34.67
C ARG A 182 1.99 -11.25 -35.88
N LYS A 183 2.43 -12.51 -35.77
CA LYS A 183 3.01 -13.27 -36.89
C LYS A 183 1.99 -13.63 -37.98
N LYS A 184 0.79 -14.10 -37.59
CA LYS A 184 -0.31 -14.47 -38.50
C LYS A 184 -0.68 -13.34 -39.47
N TYR A 185 -0.61 -12.09 -39.01
CA TYR A 185 -0.98 -10.89 -39.77
C TYR A 185 0.21 -9.98 -40.13
N ASN A 186 1.45 -10.45 -39.93
CA ASN A 186 2.70 -9.73 -40.21
C ASN A 186 2.75 -8.30 -39.63
N LEU A 187 2.31 -8.15 -38.38
CA LEU A 187 2.20 -6.86 -37.68
C LEU A 187 3.53 -6.44 -37.04
N PRO A 188 3.78 -5.13 -36.84
CA PRO A 188 4.97 -4.65 -36.14
C PRO A 188 5.02 -5.17 -34.69
N THR A 189 6.24 -5.26 -34.15
CA THR A 189 6.47 -5.55 -32.73
C THR A 189 6.15 -4.30 -31.90
N PRO A 190 5.23 -4.35 -30.93
CA PRO A 190 4.96 -3.24 -30.03
C PRO A 190 6.19 -2.91 -29.16
N VAL A 191 6.84 -1.78 -29.48
CA VAL A 191 7.97 -1.23 -28.72
C VAL A 191 7.71 0.22 -28.28
N ASP A 192 6.73 0.87 -28.90
CA ASP A 192 6.26 2.23 -28.65
C ASP A 192 4.74 2.33 -28.91
N ILE A 193 4.14 3.50 -28.69
CA ILE A 193 2.70 3.71 -28.93
C ILE A 193 2.33 3.48 -30.41
N PRO A 194 2.99 4.08 -31.43
CA PRO A 194 2.62 3.88 -32.83
C PRO A 194 2.69 2.42 -33.31
N THR A 195 3.69 1.64 -32.89
CA THR A 195 3.78 0.21 -33.21
C THR A 195 2.71 -0.62 -32.50
N PHE A 196 2.29 -0.22 -31.30
CA PHE A 196 1.16 -0.83 -30.61
C PHE A 196 -0.20 -0.49 -31.25
N GLU A 197 -0.40 0.76 -31.69
CA GLU A 197 -1.58 1.20 -32.45
C GLU A 197 -1.70 0.44 -33.78
N ALA A 198 -0.63 0.37 -34.57
CA ALA A 198 -0.61 -0.40 -35.82
C ALA A 198 -0.85 -1.91 -35.60
N TYR A 199 -0.42 -2.46 -34.47
CA TYR A 199 -0.79 -3.82 -34.05
C TYR A 199 -2.29 -3.90 -33.72
N MET A 200 -2.85 -2.99 -32.93
CA MET A 200 -4.26 -2.99 -32.54
C MET A 200 -5.21 -2.86 -33.73
N ASP A 201 -4.90 -1.98 -34.70
CA ASP A 201 -5.64 -1.86 -35.96
C ASP A 201 -5.56 -3.15 -36.79
N GLY A 202 -4.37 -3.74 -36.87
CA GLY A 202 -4.13 -5.04 -37.49
C GLY A 202 -4.98 -6.16 -36.88
N ILE A 203 -5.11 -6.19 -35.55
CA ILE A 203 -6.02 -7.10 -34.86
C ILE A 203 -7.48 -6.76 -35.16
N LYS A 204 -7.90 -5.48 -35.05
CA LYS A 204 -9.31 -5.11 -35.22
C LYS A 204 -9.83 -5.38 -36.64
N LYS A 205 -8.97 -5.23 -37.65
CA LYS A 205 -9.27 -5.51 -39.05
C LYS A 205 -9.44 -7.01 -39.35
N ASN A 206 -8.63 -7.87 -38.73
CA ASN A 206 -8.55 -9.29 -39.09
C ASN A 206 -9.24 -10.26 -38.10
N GLU A 207 -9.44 -9.84 -36.85
CA GLU A 207 -10.11 -10.58 -35.78
C GLU A 207 -11.22 -9.68 -35.18
N PRO A 208 -12.26 -9.27 -35.94
CA PRO A 208 -13.15 -8.17 -35.57
C PRO A 208 -13.99 -8.42 -34.31
N SER A 209 -14.17 -9.69 -33.92
CA SER A 209 -14.82 -10.16 -32.70
C SER A 209 -13.91 -10.12 -31.45
N LEU A 210 -12.59 -9.96 -31.63
CA LEU A 210 -11.63 -9.86 -30.54
C LEU A 210 -11.44 -8.38 -30.16
N GLN A 211 -11.37 -8.10 -28.86
CA GLN A 211 -11.07 -6.77 -28.33
C GLN A 211 -9.54 -6.54 -28.41
N PRO A 212 -9.03 -5.57 -29.19
CA PRO A 212 -7.58 -5.42 -29.39
C PRO A 212 -6.80 -5.03 -28.14
N LEU A 213 -7.48 -4.38 -27.19
CA LEU A 213 -6.90 -3.83 -25.95
C LEU A 213 -7.77 -4.18 -24.74
N ALA A 214 -7.23 -4.99 -23.83
CA ALA A 214 -7.88 -5.36 -22.57
C ALA A 214 -7.27 -4.56 -21.41
N ILE A 215 -7.82 -3.38 -21.12
CA ILE A 215 -7.51 -2.63 -19.89
C ILE A 215 -8.44 -3.17 -18.78
N GLY A 216 -7.93 -4.07 -17.95
CA GLY A 216 -8.72 -4.73 -16.90
C GLY A 216 -7.97 -4.84 -15.58
N SER A 217 -8.67 -4.58 -14.47
CA SER A 217 -8.20 -4.84 -13.11
C SER A 217 -8.36 -6.31 -12.70
N ASP A 218 -9.05 -7.13 -13.50
CA ASP A 218 -8.99 -8.60 -13.33
C ASP A 218 -7.62 -9.12 -13.74
N VAL A 219 -6.75 -9.22 -12.74
CA VAL A 219 -5.41 -9.80 -12.85
C VAL A 219 -5.47 -11.17 -13.52
N ARG A 220 -6.45 -12.03 -13.18
CA ARG A 220 -6.51 -13.43 -13.66
C ARG A 220 -6.92 -13.57 -15.13
N GLY A 221 -7.70 -12.61 -15.64
CA GLY A 221 -8.04 -12.52 -17.06
C GLY A 221 -6.95 -11.88 -17.93
N SER A 222 -5.95 -11.24 -17.31
CA SER A 222 -4.90 -10.53 -18.04
C SER A 222 -3.93 -11.46 -18.78
N LEU A 223 -3.42 -10.99 -19.93
CA LEU A 223 -2.36 -11.68 -20.66
C LEU A 223 -1.05 -11.73 -19.86
N SER A 224 -0.79 -10.74 -18.98
CA SER A 224 0.38 -10.66 -18.11
C SER A 224 0.37 -11.73 -17.02
N ASP A 225 -0.72 -11.91 -16.25
CA ASP A 225 -0.78 -12.99 -15.25
C ASP A 225 -0.85 -14.37 -15.93
N THR A 226 -1.58 -14.49 -17.05
CA THR A 226 -1.59 -15.73 -17.85
C THR A 226 -0.17 -16.13 -18.29
N TYR A 227 0.64 -15.16 -18.72
CA TYR A 227 2.06 -15.37 -19.04
C TYR A 227 2.87 -15.76 -17.80
N LEU A 228 2.78 -14.99 -16.71
CA LEU A 228 3.50 -15.28 -15.46
C LEU A 228 3.15 -16.65 -14.89
N ASP A 229 1.90 -17.06 -14.95
CA ASP A 229 1.43 -18.34 -14.43
C ASP A 229 1.84 -19.52 -15.34
N VAL A 230 1.92 -19.34 -16.66
CA VAL A 230 2.59 -20.29 -17.57
C VAL A 230 4.07 -20.44 -17.22
N PHE A 231 4.79 -19.35 -16.94
CA PHE A 231 6.20 -19.39 -16.54
C PHE A 231 6.40 -20.05 -15.16
N ARG A 232 5.56 -19.72 -14.16
CA ARG A 232 5.51 -20.40 -12.85
C ARG A 232 5.27 -21.91 -13.03
N LYS A 233 4.32 -22.31 -13.87
CA LYS A 233 4.02 -23.73 -14.20
C LYS A 233 5.12 -24.42 -15.00
N LYS A 234 5.93 -23.70 -15.79
CA LYS A 234 7.08 -24.22 -16.54
C LYS A 234 8.29 -24.42 -15.62
N SER A 235 8.56 -23.46 -14.74
CA SER A 235 9.60 -23.52 -13.69
C SER A 235 9.34 -24.69 -12.73
N ARG A 236 8.13 -24.81 -12.17
CA ARG A 236 7.74 -25.95 -11.31
C ARG A 236 7.92 -27.30 -12.01
N ARG A 237 7.58 -27.41 -13.31
CA ARG A 237 7.82 -28.63 -14.11
C ARG A 237 9.31 -28.92 -14.35
N SER A 238 10.17 -27.90 -14.42
CA SER A 238 11.63 -28.08 -14.49
C SER A 238 12.20 -28.60 -13.18
N ALA A 239 11.80 -28.02 -12.04
CA ALA A 239 12.20 -28.48 -10.71
C ALA A 239 11.80 -29.94 -10.45
N ILE A 240 10.57 -30.32 -10.82
CA ILE A 240 10.09 -31.72 -10.70
C ILE A 240 10.91 -32.69 -11.58
N ARG A 241 11.36 -32.27 -12.77
CA ARG A 241 12.27 -33.09 -13.60
C ARG A 241 13.65 -33.24 -12.94
N HIS A 242 14.21 -32.18 -12.39
CA HIS A 242 15.48 -32.22 -11.65
C HIS A 242 15.40 -33.16 -10.44
N VAL A 243 14.37 -33.04 -9.60
CA VAL A 243 14.15 -33.94 -8.45
C VAL A 243 13.99 -35.40 -8.90
N ARG A 244 13.33 -35.66 -10.03
CA ARG A 244 13.19 -37.02 -10.59
C ARG A 244 14.54 -37.59 -11.08
N LEU A 245 15.37 -36.78 -11.74
CA LEU A 245 16.71 -37.18 -12.20
C LEU A 245 17.68 -37.41 -11.02
N LEU A 246 17.66 -36.55 -10.01
CA LEU A 246 18.44 -36.74 -8.78
C LEU A 246 18.06 -38.07 -8.10
N ARG A 247 16.76 -38.37 -7.99
CA ARG A 247 16.27 -39.64 -7.45
C ARG A 247 16.64 -40.88 -8.28
N GLN A 248 16.91 -40.72 -9.59
CA GLN A 248 17.41 -41.81 -10.45
C GLN A 248 18.94 -41.99 -10.39
N THR A 249 19.71 -41.00 -9.90
CA THR A 249 21.18 -41.04 -9.85
C THR A 249 21.76 -41.39 -8.47
N GLY A 250 20.91 -41.83 -7.53
CA GLY A 250 21.30 -42.42 -6.24
C GLY A 250 21.97 -41.47 -5.23
N ARG A 251 22.17 -40.19 -5.57
CA ARG A 251 22.89 -39.22 -4.72
C ARG A 251 21.93 -38.43 -3.83
N ASN A 252 21.88 -38.83 -2.56
CA ASN A 252 21.13 -38.12 -1.51
C ASN A 252 21.84 -36.82 -1.10
N TYR A 253 21.44 -35.69 -1.70
CA TYR A 253 21.76 -34.36 -1.19
C TYR A 253 20.51 -33.48 -1.12
N LEU A 254 20.31 -32.88 0.06
CA LEU A 254 19.24 -31.94 0.32
C LEU A 254 19.66 -30.54 -0.19
N LEU A 255 19.02 -30.03 -1.24
CA LEU A 255 19.27 -28.67 -1.72
C LEU A 255 18.18 -27.70 -1.25
N LEU A 256 18.33 -27.19 -0.02
CA LEU A 256 17.57 -26.05 0.48
C LEU A 256 18.28 -24.78 -0.02
N GLY A 257 17.83 -24.19 -1.13
CA GLY A 257 18.60 -23.13 -1.80
C GLY A 257 17.83 -22.34 -2.87
N ILE A 258 17.26 -21.21 -2.44
CA ILE A 258 16.94 -19.98 -3.18
C ILE A 258 17.11 -20.05 -4.72
N ALA A 259 16.00 -20.28 -5.44
CA ALA A 259 15.89 -20.06 -6.89
C ALA A 259 15.48 -18.61 -7.22
N GLY A 260 16.18 -17.64 -6.60
CA GLY A 260 15.91 -16.20 -6.70
C GLY A 260 17.09 -15.45 -7.32
N ALA A 261 17.28 -15.55 -8.64
CA ALA A 261 18.37 -14.90 -9.35
C ALA A 261 18.01 -14.61 -10.82
N ALA A 262 17.14 -13.62 -11.05
CA ALA A 262 16.91 -13.08 -12.39
C ALA A 262 18.05 -12.09 -12.77
N ARG A 263 19.24 -12.62 -13.10
CA ARG A 263 20.31 -11.81 -13.70
C ARG A 263 20.00 -11.56 -15.18
N GLY A 264 19.53 -10.35 -15.49
CA GLY A 264 19.48 -9.81 -16.84
C GLY A 264 20.64 -8.87 -17.09
N SER A 265 21.71 -9.35 -17.71
CA SER A 265 22.78 -8.56 -18.35
C SER A 265 23.77 -9.50 -19.02
N GLU A 266 23.97 -9.30 -20.34
CA GLU A 266 25.08 -9.82 -21.15
C GLU A 266 25.18 -11.37 -21.28
N ALA A 267 25.74 -11.94 -22.36
CA ALA A 267 26.37 -11.32 -23.52
C ALA A 267 25.77 -11.81 -24.85
N VAL A 268 25.90 -11.01 -25.90
CA VAL A 268 25.79 -11.48 -27.30
C VAL A 268 27.16 -12.01 -27.70
N GLN A 269 27.26 -13.27 -28.12
CA GLN A 269 28.36 -13.71 -28.98
C GLN A 269 27.94 -14.88 -29.87
N GLU A 270 28.55 -14.94 -31.05
CA GLU A 270 28.25 -15.90 -32.11
C GLU A 270 28.75 -17.31 -31.78
N LEU A 271 28.09 -18.33 -32.33
CA LEU A 271 28.76 -19.53 -32.83
C LEU A 271 28.12 -19.96 -34.15
N GLY A 272 28.78 -19.64 -35.25
CA GLY A 272 28.69 -20.43 -36.48
C GLY A 272 29.72 -21.56 -36.44
N GLY A 273 29.35 -22.73 -36.95
CA GLY A 273 30.17 -23.95 -36.96
C GLY A 273 29.39 -25.13 -37.50
#